data_AF-A0A495R3M5-F1
#
_entry.id   AF-A0A495R3M5-F1
#
_cell.length_a   1.000
_cell.length_b   1.000
_cell.length_c   1.000
_cell.angle_alpha   90.00
_cell.angle_beta   90.00
_cell.angle_gamma   90.00
#
_symmetry.space_group_name_H-M   'P 1'
#
loop_
_entity.id
_entity.type
_entity.pdbx_description
1 polymer ?
#
loop_
_entity_poly.entity_id
_entity_poly.type
_entity_poly.pdbx_seq_one_letter_code
_entity_poly.pdbx_strand_id
1 'polypeptide(L)'
;MTLLPVVVALFVSPAVTALVYADARRRDLSQRYCTVAAFAVGLASFGGFLAASVLGSGLFSASYRLLNQPVIAVTPLDLLLSLLCFGLAVTALAVLGYGLTSRYGPLASS
;
A
#
# COMPACT_ATOMS: atom_id res chain seq x y z
N MET A 1 -11.07 -11.29 12.73
CA MET A 1 -10.57 -10.03 12.15
C MET A 1 -9.58 -9.42 13.11
N THR A 2 -8.46 -8.88 12.63
CA THR A 2 -7.46 -8.20 13.50
C THR A 2 -7.42 -6.72 13.14
N LEU A 3 -7.38 -5.83 14.13
CA LEU A 3 -7.36 -4.37 13.91
C LEU A 3 -5.93 -3.80 13.83
N LEU A 4 -4.93 -4.60 14.20
CA LEU A 4 -3.54 -4.16 14.27
C LEU A 4 -3.01 -3.62 12.92
N PRO A 5 -3.29 -4.25 11.76
CA PRO A 5 -2.84 -3.68 10.48
C PRO A 5 -3.50 -2.33 10.18
N VAL A 6 -4.74 -2.10 10.62
CA VAL A 6 -5.39 -0.77 10.52
C VAL A 6 -4.69 0.26 11.39
N VAL A 7 -4.32 -0.10 12.63
CA VAL A 7 -3.56 0.80 13.51
C VAL A 7 -2.24 1.20 12.85
N VAL A 8 -1.53 0.26 12.23
CA VAL A 8 -0.30 0.56 11.47
C VAL A 8 -0.60 1.47 10.28
N ALA A 9 -1.71 1.25 9.56
CA ALA A 9 -2.14 2.09 8.45
C ALA A 9 -2.32 3.57 8.85
N LEU A 10 -2.80 3.84 10.06
CA LEU A 10 -2.97 5.21 10.57
C LEU A 10 -1.66 5.99 10.65
N PHE A 11 -0.51 5.32 10.72
CA PHE A 11 0.80 5.96 10.69
C PHE A 11 1.44 5.90 9.30
N VAL A 12 1.36 4.74 8.63
CA VAL A 12 2.00 4.52 7.33
C VAL A 12 1.34 5.36 6.24
N SER A 13 0.02 5.39 6.16
CA SER A 13 -0.70 6.10 5.11
C SER A 13 -0.44 7.62 5.10
N PRO A 14 -0.52 8.36 6.23
CA PRO A 14 -0.17 9.78 6.23
C PRO A 14 1.32 10.01 5.98
N ALA A 15 2.22 9.16 6.50
CA ALA A 15 3.65 9.28 6.24
C ALA A 15 3.97 9.18 4.74
N VAL A 16 3.42 8.17 4.05
CA VAL A 16 3.62 7.98 2.61
C VAL A 16 2.94 9.09 1.80
N THR A 17 1.75 9.54 2.22
CA THR A 17 1.07 10.69 1.61
C THR A 17 1.94 11.94 1.65
N ALA A 18 2.52 12.24 2.82
CA ALA A 18 3.41 13.39 3.01
C ALA A 18 4.69 13.27 2.18
N LEU A 19 5.29 12.08 2.11
CA LEU A 19 6.47 11.81 1.29
C LEU A 19 6.19 12.02 -0.21
N VAL A 20 5.08 11.49 -0.72
CA VAL A 20 4.69 11.65 -2.14
C VAL A 20 4.39 13.12 -2.45
N TYR A 21 3.67 13.81 -1.57
CA TYR A 21 3.39 15.24 -1.74
C TYR A 21 4.68 16.07 -1.76
N ALA A 22 5.62 15.79 -0.85
CA ALA A 22 6.90 16.47 -0.76
C ALA A 22 7.79 16.17 -1.98
N ASP A 23 7.84 14.92 -2.44
CA ASP A 23 8.58 14.54 -3.66
C ASP A 23 7.98 15.19 -4.91
N ALA A 24 6.65 15.18 -5.07
CA ALA A 24 5.98 15.82 -6.20
C ALA A 24 6.24 17.34 -6.24
N ARG A 25 6.23 17.98 -5.06
CA ARG A 25 6.59 19.39 -4.91
C ARG A 25 8.04 19.67 -5.25
N ARG A 26 8.98 18.81 -4.84
CA ARG A 26 10.41 18.94 -5.19
C ARG A 26 10.69 18.79 -6.68
N ARG A 27 9.77 18.16 -7.43
CA ARG A 27 9.84 18.00 -8.88
C ARG A 27 9.08 19.08 -9.65
N ASP A 28 8.63 20.14 -8.96
CA ASP A 28 7.87 21.25 -9.54
C ASP A 28 6.63 20.82 -10.34
N LEU A 29 6.04 19.67 -9.98
CA LEU A 29 4.82 19.19 -10.62
C LEU A 29 3.63 20.10 -10.24
N SER A 30 2.62 20.14 -11.11
CA SER A 30 1.43 20.96 -10.86
C SER A 30 0.80 20.65 -9.50
N GLN A 31 0.26 21.68 -8.84
CA GLN A 31 -0.33 21.50 -7.52
C GLN A 31 -1.49 20.50 -7.52
N ARG A 32 -2.27 20.47 -8.62
CA ARG A 32 -3.32 19.47 -8.82
C ARG A 32 -2.76 18.04 -8.87
N TYR A 33 -1.64 17.84 -9.58
CA TYR A 33 -0.98 16.54 -9.62
C TYR A 33 -0.48 16.13 -8.24
N CYS A 34 0.19 17.03 -7.51
CA CYS A 34 0.67 16.76 -6.16
C CYS A 34 -0.45 16.28 -5.23
N THR A 35 -1.60 16.97 -5.24
CA THR A 35 -2.74 16.59 -4.39
C THR A 35 -3.37 15.27 -4.81
N VAL A 36 -3.56 15.04 -6.10
CA VAL A 36 -4.19 13.81 -6.61
C VAL A 36 -3.28 12.60 -6.39
N ALA A 37 -1.98 12.73 -6.68
CA ALA A 37 -1.01 11.66 -6.48
C ALA A 37 -0.86 11.29 -5.00
N ALA A 38 -0.70 12.29 -4.12
CA ALA A 38 -0.58 12.05 -2.69
C ALA A 38 -1.85 11.39 -2.12
N PHE A 39 -3.03 11.88 -2.51
CA PHE A 39 -4.30 11.30 -2.08
C PHE A 39 -4.48 9.86 -2.59
N ALA A 40 -4.19 9.61 -3.87
CA ALA A 40 -4.31 8.29 -4.46
C ALA A 40 -3.39 7.26 -3.78
N VAL A 41 -2.12 7.63 -3.52
CA VAL A 41 -1.17 6.75 -2.83
C VAL A 41 -1.59 6.51 -1.37
N GLY A 42 -2.00 7.57 -0.66
CA GLY A 42 -2.50 7.46 0.71
C GLY A 42 -3.71 6.53 0.82
N LEU A 43 -4.68 6.69 -0.09
CA LEU A 43 -5.88 5.86 -0.14
C LEU A 43 -5.57 4.41 -0.51
N ALA A 44 -4.68 4.18 -1.48
CA ALA A 44 -4.25 2.84 -1.85
C ALA A 44 -3.50 2.14 -0.70
N SER A 45 -2.62 2.86 0.00
CA SER A 45 -1.93 2.35 1.18
C SER A 45 -2.92 1.94 2.27
N PHE A 46 -3.82 2.85 2.65
CA PHE A 46 -4.85 2.57 3.67
C PHE A 46 -5.74 1.40 3.25
N GLY A 47 -6.19 1.39 1.99
CA GLY A 47 -6.99 0.32 1.41
C GLY A 47 -6.29 -1.04 1.46
N GLY A 48 -4.97 -1.10 1.22
CA GLY A 48 -4.19 -2.33 1.31
C GLY A 48 -4.18 -2.93 2.72
N PHE A 49 -3.96 -2.10 3.75
CA PHE A 49 -4.00 -2.54 5.15
C PHE A 49 -5.43 -2.87 5.63
N LEU A 50 -6.43 -2.12 5.16
CA LEU A 50 -7.83 -2.40 5.46
C LEU A 50 -8.25 -3.76 4.84
N ALA A 51 -7.91 -3.99 3.58
CA ALA A 51 -8.14 -5.25 2.89
C ALA A 51 -7.46 -6.41 3.61
N ALA A 52 -6.21 -6.25 4.05
CA ALA A 52 -5.51 -7.24 4.87
C ALA A 52 -6.28 -7.58 6.15
N SER A 53 -6.79 -6.57 6.85
CA SER A 53 -7.53 -6.73 8.10
C SER A 53 -8.88 -7.42 7.92
N VAL A 54 -9.57 -7.11 6.82
CA VAL A 54 -10.90 -7.64 6.50
C VAL A 54 -10.81 -9.06 5.96
N LEU A 55 -9.94 -9.31 4.99
CA LEU A 55 -9.84 -10.58 4.29
C LEU A 55 -8.96 -11.60 5.03
N GLY A 56 -8.04 -11.16 5.89
CA GLY A 56 -7.32 -11.97 6.89
C GLY A 56 -6.94 -13.39 6.44
N SER A 57 -7.70 -14.37 6.92
CA SER A 57 -7.51 -15.80 6.63
C SER A 57 -7.84 -16.19 5.19
N GLY A 58 -8.74 -15.47 4.51
CA GLY A 58 -9.10 -15.67 3.11
C GLY A 58 -7.96 -15.28 2.16
N LEU A 59 -7.30 -14.14 2.41
CA LEU A 59 -6.09 -13.75 1.67
C LEU A 59 -4.97 -14.78 1.86
N PHE A 60 -4.79 -15.26 3.09
CA PHE A 60 -3.79 -16.25 3.43
C PHE A 60 -4.07 -17.62 2.77
N SER A 61 -5.34 -18.06 2.80
CA SER A 61 -5.73 -19.29 2.09
C SER A 61 -5.56 -19.16 0.58
N ALA A 62 -5.81 -17.98 0.01
CA ALA A 62 -5.63 -17.75 -1.43
C ALA A 62 -4.14 -17.76 -1.80
N SER A 63 -3.26 -17.12 -1.02
CA SER A 63 -1.82 -17.09 -1.28
C SER A 63 -1.19 -18.48 -1.19
N TYR A 64 -1.57 -19.30 -0.21
CA TYR A 64 -1.08 -20.68 -0.10
C TYR A 64 -1.50 -21.55 -1.28
N ARG A 65 -2.74 -21.39 -1.75
CA ARG A 65 -3.22 -22.09 -2.96
C ARG A 65 -2.48 -21.63 -4.22
N LEU A 66 -2.23 -20.33 -4.36
CA LEU A 66 -1.46 -19.77 -5.48
C LEU A 66 -0.02 -20.28 -5.50
N LEU A 67 0.60 -20.47 -4.33
CA LEU A 67 1.99 -20.88 -4.19
C LEU A 67 2.18 -22.41 -4.02
N ASN A 68 1.10 -23.21 -4.08
CA ASN A 68 1.12 -24.66 -3.84
C ASN A 68 1.85 -25.06 -2.54
N GLN A 69 1.79 -24.23 -1.51
CA GLN A 69 2.46 -24.51 -0.24
C GLN A 69 1.60 -25.39 0.67
N PRO A 70 2.19 -26.39 1.36
CA PRO A 70 1.47 -27.18 2.34
C PRO A 70 1.00 -26.26 3.48
N VAL A 71 -0.25 -26.46 3.92
CA VAL A 71 -0.85 -25.70 5.02
C VAL A 71 -0.18 -26.16 6.33
N ILE A 72 1.00 -25.62 6.61
CA ILE A 72 1.68 -25.75 7.89
C ILE A 72 0.90 -24.91 8.90
N ALA A 73 0.77 -25.38 10.14
CA ALA A 73 0.12 -24.64 11.22
C ALA A 73 0.70 -23.21 11.32
N VAL A 74 -0.11 -22.23 10.91
CA VAL A 74 0.29 -20.83 10.83
C VAL A 74 0.22 -20.25 12.24
N THR A 75 1.34 -19.73 12.74
CA THR A 75 1.30 -19.07 14.05
C THR A 75 0.54 -17.74 13.93
N PRO A 76 -0.10 -17.24 15.02
CA PRO A 76 -0.76 -15.94 15.00
C PRO A 76 0.18 -14.79 14.60
N LEU A 77 1.47 -14.93 14.93
CA LEU A 77 2.52 -13.97 14.57
C LEU A 77 2.81 -13.99 13.07
N ASP A 78 2.93 -15.18 12.45
CA ASP A 78 3.18 -15.31 11.02
C ASP A 78 2.01 -14.76 10.19
N LEU A 79 0.78 -15.02 10.64
CA LEU A 79 -0.41 -14.42 10.04
C LEU A 79 -0.35 -12.90 10.12
N LEU A 80 -0.06 -12.34 11.30
CA LEU A 80 0.03 -10.90 11.49
C LEU A 80 1.10 -10.25 10.61
N LEU A 81 2.31 -10.82 10.61
CA LEU A 81 3.42 -10.35 9.78
C LEU A 81 3.05 -10.36 8.30
N SER A 82 2.38 -11.40 7.84
CA SER A 82 1.99 -11.50 6.44
C SER A 82 0.93 -10.48 6.05
N LEU A 83 -0.02 -10.17 6.93
CA LEU A 83 -0.99 -9.10 6.71
C LEU A 83 -0.32 -7.72 6.65
N LEU A 84 0.67 -7.47 7.51
CA LEU A 84 1.47 -6.25 7.47
C LEU A 84 2.29 -6.17 6.17
N CYS A 85 2.97 -7.25 5.79
CA CYS A 85 3.71 -7.34 4.54
C CYS A 85 2.82 -7.11 3.32
N PHE A 86 1.59 -7.62 3.32
CA PHE A 86 0.62 -7.36 2.26
C PHE A 86 0.28 -5.87 2.14
N GLY A 87 -0.06 -5.21 3.25
CA GLY A 87 -0.33 -3.77 3.27
C GLY A 87 0.87 -2.93 2.81
N LEU A 88 2.08 -3.31 3.23
CA LEU A 88 3.33 -2.69 2.79
C LEU A 88 3.60 -2.91 1.30
N ALA A 89 3.33 -4.11 0.77
CA ALA A 89 3.50 -4.42 -0.65
C ALA A 89 2.55 -3.57 -1.52
N VAL A 90 1.28 -3.45 -1.11
CA VAL A 90 0.32 -2.56 -1.79
C VAL A 90 0.80 -1.10 -1.75
N THR A 91 1.31 -0.65 -0.60
CA THR A 91 1.87 0.69 -0.45
C THR A 91 3.07 0.91 -1.37
N ALA A 92 3.99 -0.05 -1.44
CA ALA A 92 5.15 0.00 -2.33
C ALA A 92 4.73 0.06 -3.80
N LEU A 93 3.76 -0.76 -4.22
CA LEU A 93 3.21 -0.73 -5.57
C LEU A 93 2.56 0.63 -5.90
N ALA A 94 1.83 1.23 -4.96
CA ALA A 94 1.25 2.55 -5.15
C ALA A 94 2.34 3.63 -5.34
N VAL A 95 3.41 3.59 -4.52
CA VAL A 95 4.55 4.52 -4.66
C VAL A 95 5.30 4.30 -5.97
N LEU A 96 5.49 3.04 -6.41
CA LEU A 96 6.09 2.73 -7.71
C LEU A 96 5.22 3.23 -8.86
N GLY A 97 3.90 3.04 -8.78
CA GLY A 97 2.94 3.57 -9.75
C GLY A 97 2.99 5.10 -9.85
N TYR A 98 3.10 5.79 -8.71
CA TYR A 98 3.38 7.22 -8.67
C TYR A 98 4.72 7.56 -9.34
N GLY A 99 5.80 6.83 -9.02
CA GLY A 99 7.12 7.04 -9.61
C GLY A 99 7.14 6.88 -11.14
N LEU A 100 6.40 5.89 -11.66
CA LEU A 100 6.25 5.64 -13.09
C LEU A 100 5.39 6.70 -13.77
N THR A 101 4.23 7.03 -13.20
CA THR A 101 3.30 8.01 -13.79
C THR A 101 3.85 9.44 -13.73
N SER A 102 4.64 9.78 -12.72
CA SER A 102 5.30 11.09 -12.64
C SER A 102 6.43 11.25 -13.67
N ARG A 103 7.06 10.15 -14.11
CA ARG A 103 8.18 10.18 -15.08
C ARG A 103 7.75 9.94 -16.52
N TYR A 104 6.76 9.09 -16.74
CA TYR A 104 6.36 8.59 -18.07
C TYR A 104 4.87 8.81 -18.37
N GLY A 105 4.11 9.40 -17.45
CA GLY A 105 2.68 9.60 -17.62
C GLY A 105 2.34 10.83 -18.48
N PRO A 106 1.10 10.91 -18.99
CA PRO A 106 0.61 12.02 -19.83
C PRO A 106 0.56 13.38 -19.09
N LEU A 107 0.86 13.40 -17.78
CA LEU A 107 0.94 14.60 -16.95
C LEU A 107 2.38 15.07 -16.72
N ALA A 108 3.38 14.34 -17.25
CA ALA A 108 4.80 14.72 -17.22
C ALA A 108 5.18 15.70 -18.35
N SER A 109 4.28 15.95 -19.30
CA SER A 109 4.53 16.84 -20.44
C SER A 109 4.07 18.28 -20.14
N SER A 110 5.02 19.12 -19.78
CA SER A 110 5.16 20.48 -20.34
C SER A 110 6.58 20.97 -20.10
#